data_AF-A0A370PFH2-F1
#
_entry.id   AF-A0A370PFH2-F1
#
_cell.length_a   1.000
_cell.length_b   1.000
_cell.length_c   1.000
_cell.angle_alpha   90.00
_cell.angle_beta   90.00
_cell.angle_gamma   90.00
#
_symmetry.space_group_name_H-M   'P 1'
#
loop_
_entity.id
_entity.type
_entity.pdbx_description
1 polymer ?
#
loop_
_entity_poly.entity_id
_entity_poly.type
_entity_poly.pdbx_seq_one_letter_code
_entity_poly.pdbx_strand_id
1 'polypeptide(L)'
;MSRAFVRGIQTTTRTLMQFAGGVRPSDLISQNGGHGPEWEMAARIVTQAIEKADPRISVANIQGARAHFSSKDRADKQMVITIGLSTASGTRVGSVHVHMDGSFKFFPSRIGKEGGYDANISRARIAGHINNPEEEIAPETKDEKQGGGK
;
A
#
# COMPACT_ATOMS: atom_id res chain seq x y z
N MET A 1 -1.21 -15.88 42.78
CA MET A 1 -1.97 -16.39 41.61
C MET A 1 -1.63 -15.52 40.40
N SER A 2 -0.60 -15.88 39.65
CA SER A 2 -0.16 -15.16 38.45
C SER A 2 -0.89 -15.72 37.21
N ARG A 3 -1.72 -14.89 36.55
CA ARG A 3 -2.35 -15.23 35.28
C ARG A 3 -1.33 -15.07 34.16
N ALA A 4 -0.82 -16.18 33.65
CA ALA A 4 -0.03 -16.18 32.42
C ALA A 4 -0.96 -15.82 31.24
N PHE A 5 -0.75 -14.64 30.65
CA PHE A 5 -1.36 -14.31 29.36
C PHE A 5 -0.67 -15.17 28.29
N VAL A 6 -1.31 -16.27 27.91
CA VAL A 6 -0.93 -17.04 26.73
C VAL A 6 -1.26 -16.16 25.51
N ARG A 7 -0.25 -15.46 24.98
CA ARG A 7 -0.33 -14.87 23.65
C ARG A 7 -0.37 -16.03 22.66
N GLY A 8 -1.57 -16.41 22.25
CA GLY A 8 -1.75 -17.35 21.15
C GLY A 8 -1.02 -16.81 19.93
N ILE A 9 0.01 -17.54 19.49
CA ILE A 9 0.69 -17.24 18.24
C ILE A 9 -0.30 -17.62 17.14
N GLN A 10 -1.14 -16.65 16.72
CA GLN A 10 -1.92 -16.80 15.50
C GLN A 10 -0.94 -16.87 14.34
N THR A 11 -0.63 -18.09 13.92
CA THR A 11 0.06 -18.34 12.66
C THR A 11 -0.96 -18.04 11.57
N THR A 12 -1.00 -16.80 11.08
CA THR A 12 -1.77 -16.48 9.89
C THR A 12 -1.16 -17.26 8.73
N THR A 13 -1.90 -18.27 8.25
CA THR A 13 -1.55 -19.00 7.02
C THR A 13 -1.33 -17.97 5.91
N ARG A 14 -0.09 -17.89 5.40
CA ARG A 14 0.26 -16.98 4.31
C ARG A 14 -0.60 -17.31 3.11
N THR A 15 -1.45 -16.37 2.71
CA THR A 15 -2.26 -16.54 1.50
C THR A 15 -1.47 -15.92 0.38
N LEU A 16 -1.10 -16.71 -0.63
CA LEU A 16 -0.45 -16.17 -1.83
C LEU A 16 -1.30 -15.01 -2.38
N MET A 17 -0.69 -13.84 -2.56
CA MET A 17 -1.36 -12.65 -3.09
C MET A 17 -2.11 -13.02 -4.38
N GLN A 18 -3.42 -12.79 -4.37
CA GLN A 18 -4.27 -13.10 -5.50
C GLN A 18 -4.39 -11.88 -6.40
N PHE A 19 -3.94 -12.02 -7.66
CA PHE A 19 -4.21 -11.02 -8.69
C PHE A 19 -5.64 -11.22 -9.21
N ALA A 20 -6.53 -10.31 -8.82
CA ALA A 20 -7.91 -10.25 -9.23
C ALA A 20 -8.11 -9.17 -10.31
N GLY A 21 -9.24 -9.25 -11.02
CA GLY A 21 -9.61 -8.30 -12.08
C GLY A 21 -9.30 -8.80 -13.48
N GLY A 22 -9.49 -7.92 -14.46
CA GLY A 22 -9.31 -8.23 -15.88
C GLY A 22 -7.85 -8.19 -16.35
N VAL A 23 -7.00 -7.45 -15.64
CA VAL A 23 -5.57 -7.30 -15.97
C VAL A 23 -4.74 -8.23 -15.09
N ARG A 24 -3.94 -9.07 -15.73
CA ARG A 24 -3.02 -10.02 -15.10
C ARG A 24 -1.58 -9.48 -15.14
N PRO A 25 -0.69 -9.99 -14.27
CA PRO A 25 0.74 -9.66 -14.34
C PRO A 25 1.35 -9.90 -15.73
N SER A 26 0.91 -10.95 -16.44
CA SER A 26 1.33 -11.22 -17.82
C SER A 26 1.01 -10.11 -18.81
N ASP A 27 -0.02 -9.31 -18.56
CA ASP A 27 -0.38 -8.19 -19.43
C ASP A 27 0.59 -7.02 -19.27
N LEU A 28 1.29 -6.91 -18.13
CA LEU A 28 2.38 -5.96 -17.95
C LEU A 28 3.53 -6.25 -18.92
N ILE A 29 3.77 -7.53 -19.21
CA ILE A 29 4.81 -7.95 -20.15
C ILE A 29 4.46 -7.50 -21.57
N SER A 30 3.21 -7.70 -21.99
CA SER A 30 2.80 -7.38 -23.36
C SER A 30 2.60 -5.87 -23.61
N GLN A 31 2.31 -5.08 -22.58
CA GLN A 31 1.90 -3.68 -22.72
C GLN A 31 3.00 -2.65 -22.44
N ASN A 32 4.18 -3.07 -21.97
CA ASN A 32 5.30 -2.16 -21.63
C ASN A 32 6.58 -2.39 -22.45
N GLY A 33 6.47 -3.05 -23.61
CA GLY A 33 7.58 -3.25 -24.53
C GLY A 33 8.75 -4.00 -23.89
N GLY A 34 9.98 -3.58 -24.17
CA GLY A 34 11.20 -4.22 -23.65
C GLY A 34 11.34 -4.23 -22.13
N HIS A 35 10.59 -3.38 -21.42
CA HIS A 35 10.59 -3.27 -19.95
C HIS A 35 9.45 -4.05 -19.28
N GLY A 36 8.67 -4.80 -20.06
CA GLY A 36 7.53 -5.57 -19.57
C GLY A 36 7.86 -6.53 -18.40
N PRO A 37 8.92 -7.35 -18.50
CA PRO A 37 9.34 -8.24 -17.41
C PRO A 37 9.68 -7.49 -16.11
N GLU A 38 10.31 -6.33 -16.18
CA GLU A 38 10.68 -5.52 -15.03
C GLU A 38 9.45 -4.95 -14.32
N TRP A 39 8.46 -4.48 -15.07
CA TRP A 39 7.17 -4.05 -14.50
C TRP A 39 6.42 -5.19 -13.82
N GLU A 40 6.40 -6.37 -14.44
CA GLU A 40 5.78 -7.58 -13.88
C GLU A 40 6.45 -7.98 -12.57
N MET A 41 7.78 -8.01 -12.57
CA MET A 41 8.59 -8.34 -11.40
C MET A 41 8.40 -7.31 -10.28
N ALA A 42 8.45 -6.01 -10.58
CA ALA A 42 8.24 -4.95 -9.59
C ALA A 42 6.86 -5.05 -8.94
N ALA A 43 5.80 -5.23 -9.73
CA ALA A 43 4.45 -5.42 -9.23
C ALA A 43 4.35 -6.63 -8.29
N ARG A 44 4.98 -7.76 -8.63
CA ARG A 44 5.01 -8.95 -7.77
C ARG A 44 5.77 -8.73 -6.48
N ILE A 45 6.98 -8.18 -6.55
CA ILE A 45 7.83 -7.95 -5.39
C ILE A 45 7.12 -7.04 -4.38
N VAL A 46 6.57 -5.91 -4.85
CA VAL A 46 5.89 -4.96 -3.97
C VAL A 46 4.64 -5.58 -3.35
N THR A 47 3.78 -6.22 -4.14
CA THR A 47 2.54 -6.81 -3.61
C THR A 47 2.81 -7.96 -2.63
N GLN A 48 3.83 -8.80 -2.88
CA GLN A 48 4.26 -9.83 -1.95
C GLN A 48 4.84 -9.26 -0.65
N ALA A 49 5.61 -8.17 -0.74
CA ALA A 49 6.14 -7.51 0.45
C ALA A 49 5.03 -6.90 1.31
N ILE A 50 3.99 -6.35 0.68
CA ILE A 50 2.82 -5.81 1.38
C ILE A 50 1.99 -6.92 2.03
N GLU A 51 1.74 -8.03 1.35
CA GLU A 51 1.10 -9.22 1.96
C GLU A 51 1.88 -9.70 3.18
N LYS A 52 3.21 -9.72 3.11
CA LYS A 52 4.06 -10.09 4.24
C LYS A 52 3.96 -9.09 5.40
N ALA A 53 3.80 -7.81 5.11
CA ALA A 53 3.65 -6.76 6.13
C ALA A 53 2.29 -6.80 6.81
N ASP A 54 1.22 -7.06 6.05
CA ASP A 54 -0.13 -7.24 6.58
C ASP A 54 -0.87 -8.36 5.82
N PRO A 55 -0.88 -9.60 6.35
CA PRO A 55 -1.49 -10.76 5.69
C PRO A 55 -3.01 -10.66 5.46
N ARG A 56 -3.67 -9.66 6.07
CA ARG A 56 -5.08 -9.37 5.78
C ARG A 56 -5.25 -8.83 4.36
N ILE A 57 -4.22 -8.18 3.81
CA ILE A 57 -4.15 -7.72 2.42
C ILE A 57 -3.70 -8.90 1.56
N SER A 58 -4.66 -9.50 0.84
CA SER A 58 -4.44 -10.74 0.09
C SER A 58 -4.92 -10.67 -1.35
N VAL A 59 -5.51 -9.55 -1.76
CA VAL A 59 -6.01 -9.33 -3.11
C VAL A 59 -5.40 -8.08 -3.71
N ALA A 60 -4.80 -8.22 -4.90
CA ALA A 60 -4.24 -7.15 -5.71
C ALA A 60 -4.99 -7.05 -7.05
N ASN A 61 -5.29 -5.84 -7.49
CA ASN A 61 -5.97 -5.58 -8.77
C ASN A 61 -5.20 -4.52 -9.57
N ILE A 62 -4.62 -4.92 -10.71
CA ILE A 62 -3.86 -4.01 -11.57
C ILE A 62 -4.81 -3.10 -12.34
N GLN A 63 -4.69 -1.78 -12.14
CA GLN A 63 -5.57 -0.76 -12.70
C GLN A 63 -5.02 -0.24 -14.03
N GLY A 64 -4.96 -1.15 -15.01
CA GLY A 64 -4.37 -0.90 -16.33
C GLY A 64 -2.95 -1.43 -16.45
N ALA A 65 -2.69 -2.12 -17.56
CA ALA A 65 -1.44 -2.84 -17.77
C ALA A 65 -0.27 -1.95 -18.21
N ARG A 66 -0.55 -0.72 -18.67
CA ARG A 66 0.46 0.18 -19.22
C ARG A 66 0.93 1.18 -18.16
N ALA A 67 2.24 1.30 -18.02
CA ALA A 67 2.87 2.28 -17.15
C ALA A 67 2.46 3.70 -17.57
N HIS A 68 2.21 4.56 -16.59
CA HIS A 68 1.72 5.92 -16.81
C HIS A 68 2.21 6.86 -15.70
N PHE A 69 2.15 8.17 -15.95
CA PHE A 69 2.41 9.15 -14.89
C PHE A 69 1.24 9.20 -13.92
N SER A 70 1.55 9.27 -12.63
CA SER A 70 0.56 9.40 -11.57
C SER A 70 -0.18 10.73 -11.66
N SER A 71 -1.51 10.69 -11.74
CA SER A 71 -2.34 11.90 -11.63
C SER A 71 -2.56 12.34 -10.17
N LYS A 72 -2.42 11.37 -9.24
CA LYS A 72 -2.59 11.54 -7.79
C LYS A 72 -1.35 12.11 -7.11
N ASP A 73 -0.19 11.86 -7.69
CA ASP A 73 1.10 12.38 -7.23
C ASP A 73 1.80 13.02 -8.42
N ARG A 74 1.54 14.31 -8.63
CA ARG A 74 2.07 15.08 -9.75
C ARG A 74 3.53 15.50 -9.54
N ALA A 75 4.00 15.44 -8.29
CA ALA A 75 5.39 15.72 -7.95
C ALA A 75 6.29 14.56 -8.41
N ASP A 76 5.77 13.34 -8.34
CA ASP A 76 6.43 12.18 -8.92
C ASP A 76 6.51 12.27 -10.44
N LYS A 77 7.75 12.22 -10.95
CA LYS A 77 8.05 12.25 -12.39
C LYS A 77 8.39 10.86 -12.93
N GLN A 78 8.23 9.81 -12.13
CA GLN A 78 8.42 8.44 -12.56
C GLN A 78 7.10 7.87 -13.08
N MET A 79 7.24 6.93 -14.01
CA MET A 79 6.11 6.13 -14.48
C MET A 79 5.73 5.13 -13.38
N VAL A 80 4.44 4.82 -13.28
CA VAL A 80 3.90 3.90 -12.28
C VAL A 80 2.98 2.86 -12.91
N ILE A 81 2.86 1.72 -12.25
CA ILE A 81 1.70 0.84 -12.35
C ILE A 81 0.85 1.02 -11.09
N THR A 82 -0.43 1.31 -11.29
CA THR A 82 -1.39 1.45 -10.20
C THR A 82 -1.99 0.09 -9.85
N ILE A 83 -1.88 -0.33 -8.59
CA ILE A 83 -2.45 -1.59 -8.09
C ILE A 83 -3.38 -1.29 -6.92
N GLY A 84 -4.66 -1.64 -7.05
CA GLY A 84 -5.61 -1.62 -5.95
C GLY A 84 -5.37 -2.78 -4.99
N LEU A 85 -5.44 -2.52 -3.69
CA LEU A 85 -5.26 -3.52 -2.64
C LEU A 85 -6.55 -3.71 -1.85
N SER A 86 -6.89 -4.97 -1.61
CA SER A 86 -8.09 -5.37 -0.87
C SER A 86 -7.82 -6.56 0.05
N THR A 87 -8.70 -6.73 1.03
CA THR A 87 -8.78 -7.95 1.83
C THR A 87 -9.47 -9.08 1.04
N ALA A 88 -9.38 -10.31 1.54
CA ALA A 88 -10.10 -11.46 0.98
C ALA A 88 -11.63 -11.27 0.94
N SER A 89 -12.19 -10.46 1.85
CA SER A 89 -13.62 -10.08 1.86
C SER A 89 -13.98 -9.03 0.81
N GLY A 90 -13.03 -8.57 0.00
CA GLY A 90 -13.23 -7.53 -1.02
C GLY A 90 -13.19 -6.10 -0.46
N THR A 91 -12.83 -5.91 0.80
CA THR A 91 -12.73 -4.57 1.40
C THR A 91 -11.51 -3.85 0.85
N ARG A 92 -11.73 -2.71 0.17
CA ARG A 92 -10.64 -1.93 -0.45
C ARG A 92 -9.83 -1.17 0.60
N VAL A 93 -8.58 -1.57 0.76
CA VAL A 93 -7.63 -1.01 1.73
C VAL A 93 -6.92 0.21 1.17
N GLY A 94 -6.65 0.24 -0.14
CA GLY A 94 -6.00 1.38 -0.78
C GLY A 94 -5.56 1.10 -2.20
N SER A 95 -4.60 1.88 -2.67
CA SER A 95 -3.87 1.63 -3.92
C SER A 95 -2.39 1.90 -3.72
N VAL A 96 -1.54 1.15 -4.41
CA VAL A 96 -0.11 1.45 -4.52
C VAL A 96 0.22 1.92 -5.92
N HIS A 97 1.14 2.87 -6.00
CA HIS A 97 1.81 3.22 -7.24
C HIS A 97 3.20 2.59 -7.18
N VAL A 98 3.45 1.64 -8.08
CA VAL A 98 4.69 0.88 -8.15
C VAL A 98 5.56 1.45 -9.27
N HIS A 99 6.81 1.77 -8.97
CA HIS A 99 7.84 2.12 -9.94
C HIS A 99 8.56 0.88 -10.45
N MET A 100 9.24 1.03 -11.59
CA MET A 100 9.94 -0.08 -12.26
C MET A 100 11.08 -0.65 -11.43
N ASP A 101 11.72 0.18 -10.60
CA ASP A 101 12.81 -0.22 -9.70
C ASP A 101 12.32 -0.97 -8.44
N GLY A 102 11.01 -1.13 -8.28
CA GLY A 102 10.38 -1.76 -7.12
C GLY A 102 10.14 -0.80 -5.95
N SER A 103 10.49 0.49 -6.07
CA SER A 103 10.00 1.49 -5.13
C SER A 103 8.51 1.73 -5.32
N PHE A 104 7.81 2.13 -4.26
CA PHE A 104 6.38 2.33 -4.32
C PHE A 104 5.88 3.33 -3.28
N LYS A 105 4.75 3.94 -3.61
CA LYS A 105 3.97 4.79 -2.69
C LYS A 105 2.65 4.14 -2.40
N PHE A 106 2.30 4.04 -1.12
CA PHE A 106 0.99 3.57 -0.70
C PHE A 106 0.03 4.74 -0.49
N PHE A 107 -1.18 4.61 -1.04
CA PHE A 107 -2.26 5.56 -0.87
C PHE A 107 -3.43 4.85 -0.17
N PRO A 108 -3.49 4.90 1.17
CA PRO A 108 -4.54 4.24 1.92
C PRO A 108 -5.91 4.85 1.62
N SER A 109 -6.95 4.01 1.63
CA SER A 109 -8.33 4.45 1.74
C SER A 109 -8.64 4.87 3.19
N ARG A 110 -9.82 5.44 3.45
CA ARG A 110 -10.28 5.69 4.83
C ARG A 110 -10.20 4.42 5.69
N ILE A 111 -10.65 3.29 5.15
CA ILE A 111 -10.58 1.98 5.80
C ILE A 111 -9.12 1.53 5.95
N GLY A 112 -8.25 1.82 4.97
CA GLY A 112 -6.81 1.57 5.06
C GLY A 112 -6.15 2.26 6.25
N LYS A 113 -6.51 3.53 6.49
CA LYS A 113 -6.02 4.31 7.64
C LYS A 113 -6.62 3.82 8.95
N GLU A 114 -7.95 3.81 9.06
CA GLU A 114 -8.67 3.45 10.29
C GLU A 114 -8.46 1.98 10.70
N GLY A 115 -8.27 1.08 9.74
CA GLY A 115 -7.98 -0.34 9.98
C GLY A 115 -6.52 -0.66 10.30
N GLY A 116 -5.66 0.35 10.37
CA GLY A 116 -4.24 0.23 10.73
C GLY A 116 -3.35 -0.41 9.65
N TYR A 117 -3.86 -0.57 8.42
CA TYR A 117 -3.10 -1.20 7.33
C TYR A 117 -1.92 -0.34 6.91
N ASP A 118 -2.14 0.96 6.78
CA ASP A 118 -1.10 1.94 6.48
C ASP A 118 0.03 1.91 7.51
N ALA A 119 -0.33 1.99 8.80
CA ALA A 119 0.62 1.91 9.90
C ALA A 119 1.42 0.59 9.90
N ASN A 120 0.79 -0.54 9.54
CA ASN A 120 1.46 -1.83 9.45
C ASN A 120 2.47 -1.87 8.28
N ILE A 121 2.10 -1.36 7.11
CA ILE A 121 2.99 -1.25 5.94
C ILE A 121 4.19 -0.36 6.27
N SER A 122 3.95 0.81 6.86
CA SER A 122 5.00 1.75 7.27
C SER A 122 5.92 1.16 8.34
N ARG A 123 5.37 0.46 9.34
CA ARG A 123 6.14 -0.21 10.40
C ARG A 123 7.01 -1.35 9.86
N ALA A 124 6.57 -2.04 8.80
CA ALA A 124 7.32 -3.14 8.20
C ALA A 124 8.61 -2.69 7.50
N ARG A 125 8.79 -1.38 7.25
CA ARG A 125 9.99 -0.82 6.61
C ARG A 125 10.34 -1.56 5.31
N ILE A 126 9.33 -1.75 4.47
CA ILE A 126 9.50 -2.44 3.19
C ILE A 126 10.51 -1.66 2.34
N ALA A 127 11.48 -2.37 1.76
CA ALA A 127 12.45 -1.76 0.86
C ALA A 127 11.75 -1.07 -0.31
N GLY A 128 12.15 0.17 -0.60
CA GLY A 128 11.53 0.97 -1.66
C GLY A 128 10.19 1.63 -1.27
N HIS A 129 9.68 1.45 -0.05
CA HIS A 129 8.50 2.20 0.40
C HIS A 129 8.84 3.68 0.58
N ILE A 130 8.14 4.54 -0.16
CA ILE A 130 8.27 5.99 -0.09
C ILE A 130 7.07 6.51 0.70
N ASN A 131 7.33 7.10 1.87
CA ASN A 131 6.30 7.77 2.66
C ASN A 131 5.81 9.00 1.89
N ASN A 132 4.50 9.18 1.78
CA ASN A 132 3.95 10.38 1.17
C ASN A 132 4.08 11.56 2.16
N PRO A 133 4.81 12.64 1.84
CA PRO A 133 4.97 13.77 2.75
C PRO A 133 3.68 14.57 3.02
N GLU A 134 2.58 14.32 2.30
CA GLU A 134 1.28 14.96 2.58
C GLU A 134 0.61 14.49 3.89
N GLU A 135 1.18 13.51 4.60
CA GLU A 135 0.67 13.05 5.91
C GLU A 135 1.38 13.65 7.13
N GLU A 136 2.41 14.49 6.95
CA GLU A 136 3.12 15.13 8.08
C GLU A 136 2.56 16.52 8.45
N ILE A 137 1.27 16.77 8.22
CA ILE A 137 0.62 17.98 8.73
C ILE A 137 -0.79 17.68 9.27
N ALA A 138 -0.87 17.31 10.55
CA ALA A 138 -1.89 17.75 11.51
C ALA A 138 -1.58 17.19 12.91
N PRO A 139 -1.79 17.92 14.03
CA PRO A 139 -2.72 19.05 14.16
C PRO A 139 -2.08 20.33 14.74
N GLU A 140 -2.39 21.50 14.18
CA GLU A 140 -2.45 22.70 15.01
C GLU A 140 -3.69 22.58 15.90
N THR A 141 -3.48 22.10 17.12
CA THR A 141 -4.37 22.36 18.24
C THR A 141 -4.48 23.88 18.38
N LYS A 142 -5.64 24.44 18.00
CA LYS A 142 -6.05 25.74 18.52
C LYS A 142 -6.35 25.55 20.00
N ASP A 143 -5.32 25.71 20.82
CA ASP A 143 -5.47 25.92 22.25
C ASP A 143 -6.10 27.30 22.45
N GLU A 144 -7.42 27.26 22.61
CA GLU A 144 -8.17 28.27 23.32
C GLU A 144 -7.72 28.26 24.79
N LYS A 145 -6.96 29.29 25.21
CA LYS A 145 -7.19 30.08 26.45
C LYS A 145 -6.01 30.96 26.85
N GLN A 146 -6.27 32.27 26.92
CA GLN A 146 -6.06 33.16 28.09
C GLN A 146 -6.49 34.57 27.66
N GLY A 147 -7.55 35.15 28.22
CA GLY A 147 -7.52 35.84 29.51
C GLY A 147 -7.80 37.33 29.20
N GLY A 148 -8.87 37.93 29.71
CA GLY A 148 -8.88 38.53 31.04
C GLY A 148 -9.16 40.01 30.86
N GLY A 149 -10.20 40.52 31.51
CA GLY A 149 -10.73 41.84 31.27
C GLY A 149 -9.83 43.01 31.67
N LYS A 150 -10.24 44.18 31.17
CA LYS A 150 -10.29 45.46 31.89
C LYS A 150 -11.49 46.22 31.37
#